data_AF-A0A1F7F6N3-F1
#
_entry.id   AF-A0A1F7F6N3-F1
#
_cell.length_a   1.000
_cell.length_b   1.000
_cell.length_c   1.000
_cell.angle_alpha   90.00
_cell.angle_beta   90.00
_cell.angle_gamma   90.00
#
_symmetry.space_group_name_H-M   'P 1'
#
loop_
_entity.id
_entity.type
_entity.pdbx_description
1 polymer ?
#
loop_
_entity_poly.entity_id
_entity_poly.type
_entity_poly.pdbx_seq_one_letter_code
_entity_poly.pdbx_strand_id
1 'polypeptide(L)'
;MKKIIAIALIVVLAAIVPVAAQTAEQAAPAPDNQALLESAEAEQDAATTEAGKYERKSVTFIDALWLMDKSVRGMPGEYVGYTLEKIKEKLMMPRFDYNPLPQSFISDFVAQANAKEEITIDNIAEIMDKTIVPKILAIVDLNKELRAQNYTSEADRNSFYAIKAKEFGFSDVEIAKVMNSAFIFIPVCKSYSGLTSGGQYKMLMDVGILWYRISTKGEKAQAKLVVKKMTKSMGFAKEGKTFMKDGKLVDHKEFAFRSCVKNAARNLLVATQEMPEFRLSGQVVEVDAGKVGFDLGKNEGLRADDKFRIAEFEESEDGSVKSTFNGWVVVSMVADSNSKEGYKSKAQIVAGEPMTGSVLSEFPRIPIDIAIKFRTFPGVANSGDTAILGMGMGLQLDARYNIGRHFGVNQLFAGVGYGLGSAGEADIATYSDGASVGQLDILLMKRFLVKRFTLGVEAGLASFSATASRGSIGAGAFSLSIDETFSGMGFFAGANAGFNLTPALIADLSIRFESATLASDWQTGDFPHSGIGIHAGLTWSPPSLPFDPVDMVRGRLGL
;
A
#
# COMPACT_ATOMS: atom_id res chain seq x y z
N MET A 1 3.16 45.06 -13.92
CA MET A 1 2.88 43.64 -14.27
C MET A 1 3.83 42.60 -13.62
N LYS A 2 4.52 42.89 -12.50
CA LYS A 2 5.39 41.90 -11.80
C LYS A 2 4.95 41.53 -10.37
N LYS A 3 3.86 42.11 -9.86
CA LYS A 3 3.33 41.84 -8.49
C LYS A 3 2.01 41.06 -8.46
N ILE A 4 1.39 40.80 -9.61
CA ILE A 4 0.09 40.09 -9.70
C ILE A 4 0.29 38.56 -9.84
N ILE A 5 1.43 38.12 -10.37
CA ILE A 5 1.76 36.69 -10.56
C ILE A 5 2.10 35.99 -9.23
N ALA A 6 2.66 36.71 -8.25
CA ALA A 6 2.98 36.14 -6.93
C ALA A 6 1.74 35.91 -6.05
N ILE A 7 0.66 36.67 -6.26
CA ILE A 7 -0.58 36.54 -5.48
C ILE A 7 -1.49 35.45 -6.09
N ALA A 8 -1.48 35.27 -7.41
CA ALA A 8 -2.17 34.17 -8.07
C ALA A 8 -1.59 32.79 -7.71
N LEU A 9 -0.27 32.70 -7.47
CA LEU A 9 0.39 31.46 -7.05
C LEU A 9 0.01 31.01 -5.61
N ILE A 10 -0.37 31.96 -4.74
CA ILE A 10 -0.77 31.68 -3.36
C ILE A 10 -2.28 31.38 -3.26
N VAL A 11 -3.10 32.01 -4.10
CA VAL A 11 -4.56 31.82 -4.09
C VAL A 11 -4.98 30.48 -4.74
N VAL A 12 -4.24 30.00 -5.75
CA VAL A 12 -4.53 28.69 -6.38
C VAL A 12 -4.04 27.50 -5.52
N LEU A 13 -2.99 27.68 -4.70
CA LEU A 13 -2.59 26.68 -3.70
C LEU A 13 -3.63 26.52 -2.56
N ALA A 14 -4.44 27.54 -2.30
CA ALA A 14 -5.47 27.51 -1.26
C ALA A 14 -6.82 26.91 -1.73
N ALA A 15 -7.09 26.86 -3.05
CA ALA A 15 -8.38 26.43 -3.59
C ALA A 15 -8.46 24.93 -3.95
N ILE A 16 -7.34 24.19 -3.95
CA ILE A 16 -7.29 22.74 -4.21
C ILE A 16 -7.18 21.92 -2.90
N VAL A 17 -7.17 22.58 -1.73
CA VAL A 17 -6.88 21.93 -0.43
C VAL A 17 -8.04 21.92 0.60
N PRO A 18 -9.34 21.76 0.24
CA PRO A 18 -10.28 21.32 1.28
C PRO A 18 -10.99 20.01 0.90
N VAL A 19 -10.23 18.92 0.81
CA VAL A 19 -10.73 17.56 1.14
C VAL A 19 -9.70 16.75 1.97
N ALA A 20 -8.51 17.28 2.25
CA ALA A 20 -7.46 16.56 3.00
C ALA A 20 -6.98 17.24 4.29
N ALA A 21 -7.56 18.38 4.69
CA ALA A 21 -7.14 19.14 5.86
C ALA A 21 -8.34 19.51 6.77
N GLN A 22 -9.02 18.50 7.29
CA GLN A 22 -9.86 18.60 8.49
C GLN A 22 -9.81 17.26 9.23
N THR A 23 -8.62 16.93 9.75
CA THR A 23 -8.41 15.97 10.84
C THR A 23 -7.03 16.21 11.47
N ALA A 24 -6.71 17.47 11.73
CA ALA A 24 -5.62 17.83 12.61
C ALA A 24 -6.13 18.96 13.51
N GLU A 25 -6.07 18.69 14.81
CA GLU A 25 -6.27 19.64 15.91
C GLU A 25 -7.70 19.85 16.44
N GLN A 26 -8.16 18.87 17.22
CA GLN A 26 -8.89 19.10 18.47
C GLN A 26 -8.56 17.96 19.46
N ALA A 27 -7.60 18.23 20.34
CA ALA A 27 -7.51 17.63 21.68
C ALA A 27 -8.02 18.71 22.66
N ALA A 28 -8.76 18.44 23.74
CA ALA A 28 -9.03 17.19 24.44
C ALA A 28 -10.47 17.25 25.05
N PRO A 29 -10.93 16.14 25.66
CA PRO A 29 -10.73 16.04 27.10
C PRO A 29 -10.04 14.73 27.49
N ALA A 30 -9.10 14.81 28.44
CA ALA A 30 -8.52 13.65 29.13
C ALA A 30 -9.23 13.43 30.48
N PRO A 31 -9.10 12.26 31.15
CA PRO A 31 -8.23 11.10 30.84
C PRO A 31 -9.06 9.82 30.53
N ASP A 32 -8.54 8.68 30.03
CA ASP A 32 -7.37 7.89 30.45
C ASP A 32 -7.20 6.70 29.45
N ASN A 33 -6.07 6.53 28.69
CA ASN A 33 -5.63 5.26 28.00
C ASN A 33 -4.62 5.42 26.83
N GLN A 34 -4.37 6.63 26.33
CA GLN A 34 -3.26 6.90 25.40
C GLN A 34 -1.89 6.65 26.09
N ALA A 35 -1.86 6.78 27.43
CA ALA A 35 -0.75 6.49 28.34
C ALA A 35 -0.37 4.99 28.49
N LEU A 36 -1.21 4.05 28.03
CA LEU A 36 -0.94 2.59 28.04
C LEU A 36 -0.35 2.06 26.73
N LEU A 37 -0.34 2.90 25.69
CA LEU A 37 0.27 2.64 24.39
C LEU A 37 1.70 3.20 24.33
N GLU A 38 2.00 4.29 25.04
CA GLU A 38 3.34 4.92 25.08
C GLU A 38 4.27 4.32 26.16
N SER A 39 3.74 3.82 27.29
CA SER A 39 4.54 3.24 28.39
C SER A 39 5.10 1.84 28.13
N ALA A 40 4.61 1.14 27.10
CA ALA A 40 5.03 -0.21 26.72
C ALA A 40 5.76 -0.27 25.36
N GLU A 41 5.82 0.85 24.61
CA GLU A 41 6.78 1.02 23.52
C GLU A 41 8.24 0.98 24.03
N ALA A 42 8.50 1.29 25.30
CA ALA A 42 9.83 1.63 25.80
C ALA A 42 10.56 0.55 26.63
N GLU A 43 9.90 -0.20 27.53
CA GLU A 43 10.62 -1.13 28.44
C GLU A 43 11.12 -2.43 27.77
N GLN A 44 10.73 -2.67 26.52
CA GLN A 44 10.93 -3.96 25.85
C GLN A 44 11.30 -3.82 24.37
N ASP A 45 11.88 -2.68 23.98
CA ASP A 45 13.12 -2.79 23.23
C ASP A 45 14.12 -3.42 24.19
N ALA A 46 14.37 -4.72 24.01
CA ALA A 46 15.69 -5.28 24.18
C ALA A 46 16.48 -4.72 25.39
N ALA A 47 16.07 -5.06 26.61
CA ALA A 47 17.02 -5.25 27.69
C ALA A 47 18.05 -6.30 27.21
N THR A 48 19.04 -5.81 26.45
CA THR A 48 20.38 -6.33 26.20
C THR A 48 20.43 -7.84 25.92
N THR A 49 20.61 -8.29 24.66
CA THR A 49 21.94 -8.40 24.02
C THR A 49 21.78 -8.61 22.49
N GLU A 50 22.44 -7.79 21.66
CA GLU A 50 22.34 -7.64 20.18
C GLU A 50 21.14 -6.82 19.64
N ALA A 51 21.08 -5.53 20.01
CA ALA A 51 20.04 -4.54 19.69
C ALA A 51 19.77 -4.31 18.19
N GLY A 52 19.09 -5.24 17.53
CA GLY A 52 18.61 -5.09 16.15
C GLY A 52 18.78 -6.33 15.27
N LYS A 53 19.07 -7.49 15.86
CA LYS A 53 18.96 -8.77 15.17
C LYS A 53 17.49 -9.18 15.04
N TYR A 54 17.05 -9.51 13.84
CA TYR A 54 15.70 -10.01 13.61
C TYR A 54 15.55 -11.41 14.20
N GLU A 55 14.68 -11.57 15.21
CA GLU A 55 14.27 -12.88 15.72
C GLU A 55 12.97 -13.32 15.04
N ARG A 56 12.98 -14.55 14.50
CA ARG A 56 11.82 -15.19 13.88
C ARG A 56 10.77 -15.48 14.96
N LYS A 57 9.58 -14.88 14.83
CA LYS A 57 8.47 -15.02 15.81
C LYS A 57 7.42 -16.02 15.30
N SER A 58 6.75 -16.71 16.22
CA SER A 58 5.57 -17.53 15.88
C SER A 58 4.27 -16.74 16.11
N VAL A 59 3.42 -16.75 15.08
CA VAL A 59 2.12 -16.12 15.02
C VAL A 59 1.06 -17.21 14.96
N THR A 60 0.02 -17.05 15.76
CA THR A 60 -1.13 -17.94 15.72
C THR A 60 -2.36 -17.20 15.27
N PHE A 61 -3.30 -17.89 14.64
CA PHE A 61 -4.43 -17.21 14.02
C PHE A 61 -5.72 -18.01 14.14
N ILE A 62 -6.83 -17.28 14.18
CA ILE A 62 -8.15 -17.87 14.05
C ILE A 62 -8.43 -18.04 12.56
N ASP A 63 -8.66 -19.28 12.14
CA ASP A 63 -9.00 -19.60 10.76
C ASP A 63 -10.49 -19.32 10.46
N ALA A 64 -10.91 -18.07 10.65
CA ALA A 64 -12.26 -17.61 10.37
C ALA A 64 -12.26 -16.12 10.03
N LEU A 65 -13.10 -15.72 9.08
CA LEU A 65 -13.42 -14.31 8.85
C LEU A 65 -14.62 -13.94 9.74
N TRP A 66 -14.42 -12.99 10.63
CA TRP A 66 -15.47 -12.54 11.52
C TRP A 66 -16.41 -11.54 10.85
N LEU A 67 -17.71 -11.79 10.86
CA LEU A 67 -18.74 -10.94 10.24
C LEU A 67 -19.40 -10.08 11.33
N MET A 68 -18.96 -8.82 11.45
CA MET A 68 -19.27 -7.98 12.62
C MET A 68 -20.73 -7.52 12.73
N ASP A 69 -21.43 -7.42 11.60
CA ASP A 69 -22.76 -6.80 11.48
C ASP A 69 -23.74 -7.73 10.75
N LYS A 70 -25.06 -7.60 11.02
CA LYS A 70 -26.13 -8.30 10.29
C LYS A 70 -26.03 -8.05 8.78
N SER A 71 -25.59 -6.86 8.37
CA SER A 71 -25.38 -6.49 6.97
C SER A 71 -24.37 -7.38 6.23
N VAL A 72 -23.39 -7.95 6.94
CA VAL A 72 -22.36 -8.83 6.36
C VAL A 72 -22.62 -10.31 6.60
N ARG A 73 -23.51 -10.69 7.53
CA ARG A 73 -23.83 -12.10 7.83
C ARG A 73 -24.48 -12.85 6.66
N GLY A 74 -25.10 -12.14 5.72
CA GLY A 74 -25.60 -12.70 4.47
C GLY A 74 -24.55 -12.85 3.37
N MET A 75 -23.26 -12.60 3.65
CA MET A 75 -22.19 -12.76 2.67
C MET A 75 -22.11 -14.24 2.23
N PRO A 76 -22.07 -14.51 0.90
CA PRO A 76 -21.92 -15.88 0.40
C PRO A 76 -20.68 -16.57 0.96
N GLY A 77 -20.77 -17.86 1.29
CA GLY A 77 -19.65 -18.62 1.85
C GLY A 77 -18.39 -18.60 0.98
N GLU A 78 -18.55 -18.57 -0.35
CA GLU A 78 -17.44 -18.42 -1.30
C GLU A 78 -16.70 -17.08 -1.15
N TYR A 79 -17.43 -16.00 -0.86
CA TYR A 79 -16.86 -14.67 -0.64
C TYR A 79 -16.12 -14.61 0.70
N VAL A 80 -16.69 -15.23 1.73
CA VAL A 80 -16.04 -15.38 3.04
C VAL A 80 -14.73 -16.16 2.90
N GLY A 81 -14.79 -17.32 2.23
CA GLY A 81 -13.63 -18.18 1.97
C GLY A 81 -12.53 -17.47 1.17
N TYR A 82 -12.90 -16.82 0.06
CA TYR A 82 -11.95 -16.07 -0.76
C TYR A 82 -11.32 -14.88 0.00
N THR A 83 -12.11 -14.15 0.79
CA THR A 83 -11.61 -13.04 1.61
C THR A 83 -10.58 -13.53 2.63
N LEU A 84 -10.91 -14.60 3.34
CA LEU A 84 -10.02 -15.22 4.32
C LEU A 84 -8.74 -15.74 3.68
N GLU A 85 -8.84 -16.44 2.54
CA GLU A 85 -7.69 -16.94 1.78
C GLU A 85 -6.74 -15.80 1.38
N LYS A 86 -7.26 -14.70 0.82
CA LYS A 86 -6.42 -13.58 0.38
C LYS A 86 -5.81 -12.78 1.51
N ILE A 87 -6.50 -12.65 2.64
CA ILE A 87 -5.91 -12.07 3.85
C ILE A 87 -4.76 -12.94 4.33
N LYS A 88 -4.93 -14.26 4.43
CA LYS A 88 -3.85 -15.18 4.81
C LYS A 88 -2.68 -15.13 3.84
N GLU A 89 -2.93 -15.21 2.55
CA GLU A 89 -1.89 -15.17 1.50
C GLU A 89 -0.99 -13.94 1.64
N LYS A 90 -1.54 -12.79 2.05
CA LYS A 90 -0.77 -11.56 2.25
C LYS A 90 -0.15 -11.46 3.64
N LEU A 91 -0.86 -11.84 4.68
CA LEU A 91 -0.41 -11.66 6.06
C LEU A 91 0.53 -12.76 6.54
N MET A 92 0.51 -13.95 5.93
CA MET A 92 1.44 -15.05 6.24
C MET A 92 2.81 -14.78 5.61
N MET A 93 3.50 -13.78 6.15
CA MET A 93 4.81 -13.35 5.65
C MET A 93 5.86 -14.43 5.92
N PRO A 94 6.79 -14.74 4.99
CA PRO A 94 7.79 -15.81 5.17
C PRO A 94 8.66 -15.68 6.44
N ARG A 95 8.73 -14.47 7.00
CA ARG A 95 9.52 -14.09 8.17
C ARG A 95 8.93 -14.57 9.51
N PHE A 96 7.68 -15.02 9.56
CA PHE A 96 7.04 -15.54 10.78
C PHE A 96 6.59 -16.99 10.60
N ASP A 97 6.53 -17.73 11.71
CA ASP A 97 5.95 -19.07 11.75
C ASP A 97 4.46 -18.99 12.05
N TYR A 98 3.61 -19.46 11.14
CA TYR A 98 2.17 -19.39 11.31
C TYR A 98 1.58 -20.74 11.68
N ASN A 99 0.87 -20.78 12.81
CA ASN A 99 0.14 -21.96 13.25
C ASN A 99 -1.35 -21.63 13.42
N PRO A 100 -2.27 -22.29 12.68
CA PRO A 100 -3.69 -22.11 12.93
C PRO A 100 -4.04 -22.60 14.34
N LEU A 101 -4.93 -21.89 15.03
CA LEU A 101 -5.51 -22.42 16.26
C LEU A 101 -6.33 -23.66 15.94
N PRO A 102 -6.18 -24.74 16.73
CA PRO A 102 -7.00 -25.93 16.53
C PRO A 102 -8.47 -25.61 16.76
N GLN A 103 -9.37 -26.31 16.05
CA GLN A 103 -10.81 -26.04 16.13
C GLN A 103 -11.35 -26.18 17.56
N SER A 104 -10.77 -27.09 18.35
CA SER A 104 -11.06 -27.31 19.78
C SER A 104 -10.77 -26.08 20.66
N PHE A 105 -9.88 -25.19 20.24
CA PHE A 105 -9.55 -23.96 20.96
C PHE A 105 -10.59 -22.88 20.68
N ILE A 106 -11.06 -22.80 19.43
CA ILE A 106 -11.90 -21.70 18.95
C ILE A 106 -13.39 -22.03 18.93
N SER A 107 -13.80 -23.28 19.15
CA SER A 107 -15.23 -23.67 19.14
C SER A 107 -16.09 -22.84 20.09
N ASP A 108 -15.64 -22.67 21.33
CA ASP A 108 -16.37 -21.94 22.37
C ASP A 108 -16.37 -20.44 22.10
N PHE A 109 -15.24 -19.93 21.61
CA PHE A 109 -15.11 -18.56 21.14
C PHE A 109 -16.11 -18.27 20.02
N VAL A 110 -16.13 -19.12 18.98
CA VAL A 110 -17.03 -18.98 17.81
C VAL A 110 -18.49 -19.08 18.25
N ALA A 111 -18.84 -20.02 19.14
CA ALA A 111 -20.20 -20.18 19.64
C ALA A 111 -20.67 -18.95 20.43
N GLN A 112 -19.86 -18.45 21.37
CA GLN A 112 -20.18 -17.28 22.19
C GLN A 112 -20.24 -16.00 21.36
N ALA A 113 -19.35 -15.85 20.40
CA ALA A 113 -19.33 -14.68 19.53
C ALA A 113 -20.51 -14.72 18.54
N ASN A 114 -20.88 -15.87 17.96
CA ASN A 114 -22.05 -15.99 17.09
C ASN A 114 -23.39 -15.77 17.83
N ALA A 115 -23.44 -15.97 19.14
CA ALA A 115 -24.62 -15.74 19.96
C ALA A 115 -24.93 -14.24 20.19
N LYS A 116 -24.00 -13.33 19.85
CA LYS A 116 -24.20 -11.88 20.00
C LYS A 116 -24.87 -11.31 18.75
N GLU A 117 -25.84 -10.41 18.94
CA GLU A 117 -26.51 -9.73 17.82
C GLU A 117 -25.61 -8.73 17.08
N GLU A 118 -24.77 -8.00 17.82
CA GLU A 118 -23.78 -7.06 17.30
C GLU A 118 -22.47 -7.25 18.06
N ILE A 119 -21.36 -7.19 17.33
CA ILE A 119 -20.05 -7.50 17.86
C ILE A 119 -19.16 -6.28 17.70
N THR A 120 -19.00 -5.58 18.81
CA THR A 120 -17.98 -4.54 18.95
C THR A 120 -16.62 -5.21 19.19
N ILE A 121 -15.56 -4.43 19.01
CA ILE A 121 -14.20 -4.94 19.19
C ILE A 121 -13.89 -5.22 20.66
N ASP A 122 -14.51 -4.46 21.56
CA ASP A 122 -14.38 -4.65 23.01
C ASP A 122 -15.06 -5.96 23.44
N ASN A 123 -16.20 -6.31 22.84
CA ASN A 123 -16.86 -7.61 23.07
C ASN A 123 -16.00 -8.78 22.60
N ILE A 124 -15.24 -8.64 21.50
CA ILE A 124 -14.34 -9.71 21.01
C ILE A 124 -13.21 -9.96 22.02
N ALA A 125 -12.61 -8.89 22.56
CA ALA A 125 -11.56 -9.01 23.56
C ALA A 125 -12.06 -9.76 24.81
N GLU A 126 -13.24 -9.38 25.31
CA GLU A 126 -13.85 -10.04 26.48
C GLU A 126 -14.12 -11.53 26.23
N ILE A 127 -14.62 -11.90 25.04
CA ILE A 127 -14.87 -13.30 24.69
C ILE A 127 -13.54 -14.05 24.57
N MET A 128 -12.50 -13.44 24.00
CA MET A 128 -11.16 -14.04 23.93
C MET A 128 -10.57 -14.32 25.31
N ASP A 129 -10.66 -13.37 26.23
CA ASP A 129 -10.16 -13.49 27.61
C ASP A 129 -10.88 -14.63 28.37
N LYS A 130 -12.15 -14.89 28.05
CA LYS A 130 -12.94 -15.97 28.67
C LYS A 130 -12.74 -17.33 28.01
N THR A 131 -12.28 -17.40 26.77
CA THR A 131 -12.30 -18.64 25.98
C THR A 131 -10.92 -19.08 25.50
N ILE A 132 -10.21 -18.23 24.75
CA ILE A 132 -8.96 -18.58 24.07
C ILE A 132 -7.76 -18.37 25.02
N VAL A 133 -7.73 -17.24 25.73
CA VAL A 133 -6.60 -16.89 26.61
C VAL A 133 -6.34 -17.94 27.69
N PRO A 134 -7.35 -18.47 28.42
CA PRO A 134 -7.11 -19.48 29.45
C PRO A 134 -6.50 -20.77 28.87
N LYS A 135 -6.94 -21.18 27.66
CA LYS A 135 -6.41 -22.36 26.97
C LYS A 135 -4.95 -22.17 26.55
N ILE A 136 -4.58 -20.96 26.10
CA ILE A 136 -3.19 -20.66 25.73
C ILE A 136 -2.30 -20.57 26.97
N LEU A 137 -2.80 -20.01 28.08
CA LEU A 137 -2.04 -19.93 29.32
C LEU A 137 -1.72 -21.28 29.94
N ALA A 138 -2.68 -22.21 29.91
CA ALA A 138 -2.42 -23.59 30.28
C ALA A 138 -1.20 -24.17 29.54
N ILE A 139 -1.06 -23.84 28.25
CA ILE A 139 0.06 -24.31 27.40
C ILE A 139 1.37 -23.56 27.68
N VAL A 140 1.31 -22.25 27.92
CA VAL A 140 2.49 -21.48 28.30
C VAL A 140 3.04 -21.93 29.65
N ASP A 141 2.17 -22.23 30.62
CA ASP A 141 2.58 -22.73 31.94
C ASP A 141 3.16 -24.14 31.85
N LEU A 142 2.65 -25.00 30.97
CA LEU A 142 3.30 -26.28 30.63
C LEU A 142 4.74 -26.11 30.13
N ASN A 143 5.02 -25.06 29.36
CA ASN A 143 6.37 -24.77 28.88
C ASN A 143 7.30 -24.31 30.01
N LYS A 144 6.79 -23.55 30.98
CA LYS A 144 7.56 -23.22 32.19
C LYS A 144 7.91 -24.48 32.98
N GLU A 145 6.98 -25.42 33.09
CA GLU A 145 7.21 -26.71 33.75
C GLU A 145 8.28 -27.55 33.01
N LEU A 146 8.22 -27.63 31.68
CA LEU A 146 9.25 -28.29 30.86
C LEU A 146 10.65 -27.69 31.06
N ARG A 147 10.75 -26.35 31.09
CA ARG A 147 12.02 -25.64 31.30
C ARG A 147 12.54 -25.82 32.72
N ALA A 148 11.65 -25.87 33.71
CA ALA A 148 12.01 -26.13 35.11
C ALA A 148 12.52 -27.57 35.33
N GLN A 149 12.01 -28.53 34.55
CA GLN A 149 12.36 -29.95 34.69
C GLN A 149 13.57 -30.38 33.84
N ASN A 150 14.22 -29.46 33.09
CA ASN A 150 15.45 -29.72 32.33
C ASN A 150 15.38 -30.98 31.44
N TYR A 151 14.25 -31.22 30.78
CA TYR A 151 14.14 -32.33 29.83
C TYR A 151 15.07 -32.11 28.63
N THR A 152 16.16 -32.88 28.58
CA THR A 152 17.24 -32.72 27.58
C THR A 152 17.08 -33.63 26.36
N SER A 153 16.22 -34.66 26.42
CA SER A 153 16.00 -35.60 25.30
C SER A 153 14.66 -35.35 24.58
N GLU A 154 14.61 -35.61 23.27
CA GLU A 154 13.37 -35.52 22.48
C GLU A 154 12.32 -36.55 22.94
N ALA A 155 12.74 -37.72 23.42
CA ALA A 155 11.85 -38.76 23.92
C ALA A 155 11.13 -38.33 25.20
N ASP A 156 11.84 -37.65 26.11
CA ASP A 156 11.25 -37.15 27.36
C ASP A 156 10.27 -36.00 27.09
N ARG A 157 10.60 -35.10 26.14
CA ARG A 157 9.67 -34.05 25.70
C ARG A 157 8.41 -34.65 25.08
N ASN A 158 8.53 -35.64 24.21
CA ASN A 158 7.38 -36.27 23.56
C ASN A 158 6.48 -37.03 24.55
N SER A 159 7.06 -37.72 25.52
CA SER A 159 6.28 -38.40 26.57
C SER A 159 5.56 -37.40 27.50
N PHE A 160 6.23 -36.29 27.86
CA PHE A 160 5.60 -35.20 28.61
C PHE A 160 4.44 -34.57 27.81
N TYR A 161 4.63 -34.27 26.53
CA TYR A 161 3.57 -33.74 25.67
C TYR A 161 2.39 -34.70 25.57
N ALA A 162 2.62 -36.01 25.44
CA ALA A 162 1.55 -37.01 25.37
C ALA A 162 0.73 -37.12 26.67
N ILE A 163 1.39 -37.02 27.84
CA ILE A 163 0.72 -37.04 29.15
C ILE A 163 -0.12 -35.78 29.32
N LYS A 164 0.44 -34.62 29.01
CA LYS A 164 -0.23 -33.32 29.16
C LYS A 164 -1.33 -33.10 28.12
N ALA A 165 -1.14 -33.57 26.90
CA ALA A 165 -2.19 -33.69 25.89
C ALA A 165 -3.44 -34.38 26.46
N LYS A 166 -3.25 -35.52 27.12
CA LYS A 166 -4.35 -36.26 27.75
C LYS A 166 -4.98 -35.55 28.94
N GLU A 167 -4.19 -34.82 29.73
CA GLU A 167 -4.65 -34.06 30.91
C GLU A 167 -5.51 -32.85 30.52
N PHE A 168 -5.12 -32.12 29.48
CA PHE A 168 -5.80 -30.90 29.04
C PHE A 168 -6.81 -31.14 27.90
N GLY A 169 -6.92 -32.37 27.38
CA GLY A 169 -7.82 -32.71 26.28
C GLY A 169 -7.38 -32.19 24.91
N PHE A 170 -6.09 -31.90 24.75
CA PHE A 170 -5.48 -31.44 23.49
C PHE A 170 -4.61 -32.55 22.92
N SER A 171 -4.26 -32.52 21.63
CA SER A 171 -3.19 -33.37 21.11
C SER A 171 -1.81 -32.75 21.37
N ASP A 172 -0.79 -33.61 21.41
CA ASP A 172 0.63 -33.24 21.47
C ASP A 172 1.03 -32.27 20.33
N VAL A 173 0.53 -32.50 19.12
CA VAL A 173 0.72 -31.62 17.96
C VAL A 173 0.05 -30.25 18.15
N GLU A 174 -1.12 -30.20 18.78
CA GLU A 174 -1.84 -28.95 19.07
C GLU A 174 -1.14 -28.12 20.13
N ILE A 175 -0.63 -28.76 21.19
CA ILE A 175 0.18 -28.10 22.22
C ILE A 175 1.43 -27.47 21.58
N ALA A 176 2.14 -28.22 20.73
CA ALA A 176 3.34 -27.74 20.07
C ALA A 176 3.13 -26.50 19.18
N LYS A 177 1.96 -26.41 18.52
CA LYS A 177 1.59 -25.27 17.67
C LYS A 177 1.31 -23.99 18.45
N VAL A 178 0.84 -24.10 19.69
CA VAL A 178 0.44 -22.97 20.54
C VAL A 178 1.56 -22.52 21.50
N MET A 179 2.52 -23.40 21.77
CA MET A 179 3.64 -23.16 22.71
C MET A 179 4.49 -21.91 22.45
N ASN A 180 4.50 -21.40 21.21
CA ASN A 180 5.32 -20.25 20.79
C ASN A 180 4.48 -19.02 20.40
N SER A 181 3.16 -19.07 20.58
CA SER A 181 2.22 -18.06 20.08
C SER A 181 2.25 -16.78 20.93
N ALA A 182 3.02 -15.77 20.50
CA ALA A 182 3.04 -14.46 21.15
C ALA A 182 1.87 -13.56 20.72
N PHE A 183 1.33 -13.82 19.53
CA PHE A 183 0.28 -13.00 18.90
C PHE A 183 -0.83 -13.85 18.30
N ILE A 184 -2.05 -13.34 18.40
CA ILE A 184 -3.26 -13.87 17.75
C ILE A 184 -3.81 -12.79 16.83
N PHE A 185 -4.18 -13.15 15.60
CA PHE A 185 -4.97 -12.25 14.77
C PHE A 185 -6.34 -12.82 14.39
N ILE A 186 -7.28 -11.88 14.20
CA ILE A 186 -8.65 -12.14 13.78
C ILE A 186 -8.97 -11.23 12.59
N PRO A 187 -9.15 -11.79 11.38
CA PRO A 187 -9.72 -11.06 10.25
C PRO A 187 -11.17 -10.70 10.53
N VAL A 188 -11.56 -9.46 10.24
CA VAL A 188 -12.93 -8.98 10.44
C VAL A 188 -13.48 -8.32 9.18
N CYS A 189 -14.78 -8.44 8.94
CA CYS A 189 -15.50 -7.69 7.92
C CYS A 189 -16.67 -6.97 8.58
N LYS A 190 -16.75 -5.66 8.35
CA LYS A 190 -17.78 -4.79 8.91
C LYS A 190 -18.91 -4.53 7.92
N SER A 191 -18.58 -4.29 6.65
CA SER A 191 -19.56 -4.00 5.60
C SER A 191 -19.12 -4.56 4.26
N TYR A 192 -20.08 -4.96 3.43
CA TYR A 192 -19.89 -5.21 2.01
C TYR A 192 -21.12 -4.72 1.24
N SER A 193 -20.93 -4.00 0.13
CA SER A 193 -22.05 -3.52 -0.68
C SER A 193 -21.68 -3.35 -2.15
N GLY A 194 -22.62 -3.73 -3.03
CA GLY A 194 -22.54 -3.54 -4.47
C GLY A 194 -23.46 -2.41 -4.92
N LEU A 195 -22.95 -1.52 -5.77
CA LEU A 195 -23.68 -0.40 -6.35
C LEU A 195 -23.54 -0.44 -7.87
N THR A 196 -24.66 -0.45 -8.59
CA THR A 196 -24.68 -0.33 -10.05
C THR A 196 -25.16 1.07 -10.43
N SER A 197 -24.40 1.78 -11.26
CA SER A 197 -24.78 3.09 -11.80
C SER A 197 -24.08 3.34 -13.13
N GLY A 198 -24.83 3.82 -14.13
CA GLY A 198 -24.28 4.21 -15.43
C GLY A 198 -23.53 3.10 -16.18
N GLY A 199 -24.00 1.85 -16.12
CA GLY A 199 -23.35 0.69 -16.74
C GLY A 199 -22.03 0.27 -16.07
N GLN A 200 -21.77 0.77 -14.86
CA GLN A 200 -20.63 0.42 -14.03
C GLN A 200 -21.11 -0.20 -12.72
N TYR A 201 -20.42 -1.24 -12.29
CA TYR A 201 -20.59 -1.89 -11.01
C TYR A 201 -19.43 -1.53 -10.08
N LYS A 202 -19.75 -1.13 -8.86
CA LYS A 202 -18.81 -0.77 -7.81
C LYS A 202 -19.04 -1.64 -6.58
N MET A 203 -18.01 -2.34 -6.13
CA MET A 203 -18.00 -3.04 -4.85
C MET A 203 -17.31 -2.20 -3.79
N LEU A 204 -17.88 -2.11 -2.60
CA LEU A 204 -17.33 -1.47 -1.41
C LEU A 204 -17.21 -2.51 -0.30
N MET A 205 -16.07 -2.58 0.38
CA MET A 205 -15.92 -3.43 1.56
C MET A 205 -15.10 -2.74 2.65
N ASP A 206 -15.55 -2.90 3.89
CA ASP A 206 -14.78 -2.57 5.09
C ASP A 206 -14.26 -3.86 5.71
N VAL A 207 -12.97 -4.11 5.53
CA VAL A 207 -12.28 -5.31 6.03
C VAL A 207 -11.15 -4.86 6.94
N GLY A 208 -10.97 -5.56 8.05
CA GLY A 208 -9.99 -5.25 9.07
C GLY A 208 -9.26 -6.45 9.61
N ILE A 209 -8.34 -6.14 10.51
CA ILE A 209 -7.63 -7.11 11.34
C ILE A 209 -7.56 -6.60 12.77
N LEU A 210 -7.78 -7.52 13.69
CA LEU A 210 -7.52 -7.34 15.11
C LEU A 210 -6.30 -8.17 15.48
N TRP A 211 -5.29 -7.54 16.06
CA TRP A 211 -4.12 -8.22 16.61
C TRP A 211 -4.16 -8.13 18.12
N TYR A 212 -4.01 -9.28 18.76
CA TYR A 212 -3.91 -9.42 20.20
C TYR A 212 -2.55 -9.98 20.56
N ARG A 213 -1.93 -9.38 21.58
CA ARG A 213 -0.72 -9.89 22.22
C ARG A 213 -1.12 -10.57 23.52
N ILE A 214 -0.62 -11.78 23.73
CA ILE A 214 -0.82 -12.48 25.00
C ILE A 214 0.23 -11.95 25.97
N SER A 215 -0.20 -11.22 26.99
CA SER A 215 0.69 -10.72 28.04
C SER A 215 0.56 -11.58 29.28
N THR A 216 1.70 -12.07 29.79
CA THR A 216 1.80 -12.73 31.09
C THR A 216 2.43 -11.84 32.17
N LYS A 217 2.63 -10.55 31.88
CA LYS A 217 3.15 -9.56 32.84
C LYS A 217 1.96 -9.03 33.67
N GLY A 218 1.77 -9.56 34.87
CA GLY A 218 0.67 -9.24 35.81
C GLY A 218 0.25 -10.45 36.65
N GLU A 219 -0.67 -10.27 37.61
CA GLU A 219 -1.21 -11.39 38.42
C GLU A 219 -2.01 -12.41 37.59
N LYS A 220 -2.59 -11.96 36.47
CA LYS A 220 -3.33 -12.79 35.51
C LYS A 220 -2.91 -12.41 34.10
N ALA A 221 -2.79 -13.41 33.26
CA ALA A 221 -2.45 -13.17 31.88
C ALA A 221 -3.71 -12.90 31.04
N GLN A 222 -3.54 -12.04 30.03
CA GLN A 222 -4.63 -11.37 29.33
C GLN A 222 -4.29 -11.17 27.85
N ALA A 223 -5.31 -11.14 26.98
CA ALA A 223 -5.14 -10.73 25.60
C ALA A 223 -5.25 -9.21 25.50
N LYS A 224 -4.11 -8.53 25.33
CA LYS A 224 -4.08 -7.09 25.05
C LYS A 224 -4.29 -6.87 23.56
N LEU A 225 -5.36 -6.17 23.19
CA LEU A 225 -5.53 -5.67 21.82
C LEU A 225 -4.37 -4.70 21.53
N VAL A 226 -3.50 -5.06 20.60
CA VAL A 226 -2.37 -4.22 20.19
C VAL A 226 -2.70 -3.44 18.93
N VAL A 227 -3.49 -4.02 18.02
CA VAL A 227 -3.90 -3.31 16.80
C VAL A 227 -5.34 -3.59 16.43
N LYS A 228 -6.02 -2.50 16.08
CA LYS A 228 -7.34 -2.46 15.46
C LYS A 228 -7.21 -1.67 14.18
N LYS A 229 -7.14 -2.34 13.04
CA LYS A 229 -7.10 -1.68 11.73
C LYS A 229 -8.29 -2.09 10.88
N MET A 230 -9.02 -1.09 10.39
CA MET A 230 -10.03 -1.27 9.34
C MET A 230 -9.54 -0.58 8.07
N THR A 231 -9.81 -1.19 6.93
CA THR A 231 -9.50 -0.66 5.61
C THR A 231 -10.78 -0.59 4.78
N LYS A 232 -10.99 0.55 4.13
CA LYS A 232 -12.04 0.70 3.12
C LYS A 232 -11.46 0.38 1.76
N SER A 233 -12.06 -0.56 1.06
CA SER A 233 -11.62 -0.98 -0.26
C SER A 233 -12.74 -0.92 -1.28
N MET A 234 -12.36 -0.67 -2.52
CA MET A 234 -13.25 -0.51 -3.65
C MET A 234 -12.79 -1.35 -4.83
N GLY A 235 -13.73 -1.95 -5.53
CA GLY A 235 -13.53 -2.61 -6.82
C GLY A 235 -14.50 -2.07 -7.86
N PHE A 236 -14.09 -2.05 -9.12
CA PHE A 236 -14.88 -1.50 -10.24
C PHE A 236 -14.94 -2.52 -11.36
N ALA A 237 -16.07 -2.58 -12.07
CA ALA A 237 -16.24 -3.41 -13.25
C ALA A 237 -17.32 -2.84 -14.17
N LYS A 238 -17.15 -2.99 -15.48
CA LYS A 238 -18.18 -2.67 -16.47
C LYS A 238 -19.27 -3.73 -16.42
N GLU A 239 -20.52 -3.28 -16.33
CA GLU A 239 -21.67 -4.17 -16.21
C GLU A 239 -21.81 -5.08 -17.44
N GLY A 240 -22.23 -6.33 -17.21
CA GLY A 240 -22.45 -7.33 -18.27
C GLY A 240 -21.19 -7.89 -18.92
N LYS A 241 -19.99 -7.46 -18.50
CA LYS A 241 -18.71 -8.01 -18.98
C LYS A 241 -18.23 -9.16 -18.12
N THR A 242 -17.42 -10.02 -18.73
CA THR A 242 -16.68 -11.11 -18.09
C THR A 242 -15.20 -10.81 -18.15
N PHE A 243 -14.47 -11.21 -17.11
CA PHE A 243 -13.07 -10.87 -16.92
C PHE A 243 -12.26 -12.11 -16.59
N MET A 244 -11.00 -12.15 -17.03
CA MET A 244 -10.05 -13.17 -16.57
C MET A 244 -9.38 -12.69 -15.28
N LYS A 245 -9.65 -13.40 -14.18
CA LYS A 245 -9.13 -13.09 -12.83
C LYS A 245 -8.74 -14.37 -12.11
N ASP A 246 -7.48 -14.44 -11.67
CA ASP A 246 -6.94 -15.61 -10.95
C ASP A 246 -7.09 -16.92 -11.74
N GLY A 247 -6.83 -16.86 -13.05
CA GLY A 247 -6.93 -18.04 -13.92
C GLY A 247 -8.35 -18.48 -14.26
N LYS A 248 -9.38 -17.73 -13.82
CA LYS A 248 -10.80 -18.06 -14.04
C LYS A 248 -11.53 -16.92 -14.74
N LEU A 249 -12.47 -17.28 -15.62
CA LEU A 249 -13.43 -16.33 -16.17
C LEU A 249 -14.48 -16.05 -15.10
N VAL A 250 -14.65 -14.78 -14.73
CA VAL A 250 -15.60 -14.34 -13.70
C VAL A 250 -16.48 -13.23 -14.25
N ASP A 251 -17.68 -13.07 -13.69
CA ASP A 251 -18.55 -11.96 -14.06
C ASP A 251 -18.05 -10.63 -13.49
N HIS A 252 -18.70 -9.53 -13.89
CA HIS A 252 -18.38 -8.18 -13.42
C HIS A 252 -18.50 -8.01 -11.90
N LYS A 253 -19.45 -8.68 -11.22
CA LYS A 253 -19.64 -8.55 -9.77
C LYS A 253 -18.53 -9.24 -9.01
N GLU A 254 -18.20 -10.45 -9.43
CA GLU A 254 -17.13 -11.25 -8.86
C GLU A 254 -15.76 -10.62 -9.16
N PHE A 255 -15.54 -10.05 -10.35
CA PHE A 255 -14.32 -9.29 -10.64
C PHE A 255 -14.14 -8.11 -9.68
N ALA A 256 -15.18 -7.29 -9.49
CA ALA A 256 -15.13 -6.15 -8.58
C ALA A 256 -14.91 -6.60 -7.13
N PHE A 257 -15.58 -7.68 -6.70
CA PHE A 257 -15.39 -8.28 -5.39
C PHE A 257 -13.95 -8.76 -5.16
N ARG A 258 -13.43 -9.59 -6.07
CA ARG A 258 -12.07 -10.15 -5.96
C ARG A 258 -11.00 -9.06 -5.97
N SER A 259 -11.21 -7.99 -6.75
CA SER A 259 -10.32 -6.82 -6.79
C SER A 259 -10.37 -6.01 -5.48
N CYS A 260 -11.56 -5.82 -4.93
CA CYS A 260 -11.76 -5.16 -3.64
C CYS A 260 -11.05 -5.91 -2.50
N VAL A 261 -11.24 -7.23 -2.41
CA VAL A 261 -10.59 -8.09 -1.41
C VAL A 261 -9.07 -8.07 -1.53
N LYS A 262 -8.53 -8.16 -2.75
CA LYS A 262 -7.08 -8.09 -2.99
C LYS A 262 -6.48 -6.76 -2.52
N ASN A 263 -7.18 -5.66 -2.79
CA ASN A 263 -6.78 -4.34 -2.31
C ASN A 263 -6.81 -4.27 -0.77
N ALA A 264 -7.87 -4.79 -0.14
CA ALA A 264 -8.00 -4.84 1.32
C ALA A 264 -6.85 -5.63 1.95
N ALA A 265 -6.56 -6.85 1.46
CA ALA A 265 -5.47 -7.68 1.95
C ALA A 265 -4.10 -6.99 1.80
N ARG A 266 -3.86 -6.29 0.69
CA ARG A 266 -2.64 -5.47 0.49
C ARG A 266 -2.53 -4.35 1.53
N ASN A 267 -3.61 -3.63 1.79
CA ASN A 267 -3.60 -2.54 2.76
C ASN A 267 -3.40 -3.05 4.20
N LEU A 268 -4.01 -4.20 4.54
CA LEU A 268 -3.83 -4.85 5.84
C LEU A 268 -2.39 -5.34 6.05
N LEU A 269 -1.74 -5.83 4.99
CA LEU A 269 -0.32 -6.19 5.04
C LEU A 269 0.54 -4.98 5.43
N VAL A 270 0.41 -3.85 4.73
CA VAL A 270 1.19 -2.65 5.06
C VAL A 270 0.89 -2.20 6.48
N ALA A 271 -0.38 -2.16 6.89
CA ALA A 271 -0.75 -1.79 8.25
C ALA A 271 -0.15 -2.74 9.31
N THR A 272 -0.04 -4.03 9.00
CA THR A 272 0.61 -5.02 9.88
C THR A 272 2.11 -4.80 9.94
N GLN A 273 2.76 -4.50 8.81
CA GLN A 273 4.20 -4.19 8.76
C GLN A 273 4.55 -2.85 9.42
N GLU A 274 3.61 -1.92 9.54
CA GLU A 274 3.83 -0.66 10.26
C GLU A 274 3.95 -0.89 11.78
N MET A 275 3.47 -2.03 12.29
CA MET A 275 3.53 -2.38 13.71
C MET A 275 4.99 -2.69 14.10
N PRO A 276 5.52 -2.10 15.19
CA PRO A 276 6.92 -2.31 15.61
C PRO A 276 7.31 -3.79 15.71
N GLU A 277 6.41 -4.65 16.17
CA GLU A 277 6.71 -6.06 16.38
C GLU A 277 6.78 -6.89 15.10
N PHE A 278 6.24 -6.37 13.99
CA PHE A 278 6.13 -7.08 12.71
C PHE A 278 6.95 -6.44 11.58
N ARG A 279 7.39 -5.21 11.81
CA ARG A 279 8.31 -4.47 10.96
C ARG A 279 9.66 -5.19 10.91
N LEU A 280 10.29 -5.25 9.74
CA LEU A 280 11.70 -5.68 9.69
C LEU A 280 12.57 -4.66 10.40
N SER A 281 13.42 -5.17 11.26
CA SER A 281 14.50 -4.42 11.88
C SER A 281 15.82 -5.16 11.68
N GLY A 282 16.89 -4.42 11.45
CA GLY A 282 18.21 -4.98 11.20
C GLY A 282 19.30 -4.00 11.62
N GLN A 283 20.44 -4.48 12.11
CA GLN A 283 21.60 -3.62 12.33
C GLN A 283 22.43 -3.45 11.05
N VAL A 284 23.00 -2.26 10.90
CA VAL A 284 24.05 -2.00 9.91
C VAL A 284 25.32 -2.71 10.35
N VAL A 285 25.80 -3.65 9.54
CA VAL A 285 27.05 -4.40 9.80
C VAL A 285 28.25 -3.82 9.05
N GLU A 286 28.01 -3.08 7.97
CA GLU A 286 29.06 -2.42 7.19
C GLU A 286 28.53 -1.15 6.51
N VAL A 287 29.41 -0.18 6.33
CA VAL A 287 29.16 1.04 5.57
C VAL A 287 30.26 1.19 4.54
N ASP A 288 29.90 1.26 3.27
CA ASP A 288 30.85 1.39 2.16
C ASP A 288 30.25 2.22 1.01
N ALA A 289 31.02 3.20 0.51
CA ALA A 289 30.72 4.00 -0.68
C ALA A 289 29.25 4.50 -0.80
N GLY A 290 28.68 5.01 0.30
CA GLY A 290 27.30 5.51 0.32
C GLY A 290 26.23 4.41 0.36
N LYS A 291 26.59 3.19 0.77
CA LYS A 291 25.71 2.05 0.99
C LYS A 291 25.93 1.49 2.40
N VAL A 292 24.92 0.79 2.88
CA VAL A 292 24.99 -0.02 4.11
C VAL A 292 24.73 -1.48 3.78
N GLY A 293 25.43 -2.38 4.47
CA GLY A 293 25.13 -3.80 4.50
C GLY A 293 24.44 -4.19 5.80
N PHE A 294 23.53 -5.15 5.74
CA PHE A 294 22.76 -5.67 6.88
C PHE A 294 22.29 -7.11 6.63
N ASP A 295 22.06 -7.83 7.72
CA ASP A 295 21.81 -9.27 7.73
C ASP A 295 20.30 -9.60 7.63
N LEU A 296 19.64 -9.05 6.61
CA LEU A 296 18.28 -9.44 6.20
C LEU A 296 18.31 -9.88 4.73
N GLY A 297 17.46 -10.80 4.32
CA GLY A 297 17.40 -11.30 2.96
C GLY A 297 16.01 -11.78 2.53
N LYS A 298 15.99 -12.66 1.52
CA LYS A 298 14.74 -13.13 0.91
C LYS A 298 13.85 -13.91 1.88
N ASN A 299 14.43 -14.68 2.81
CA ASN A 299 13.67 -15.48 3.79
C ASN A 299 12.90 -14.57 4.76
N GLU A 300 13.45 -13.41 5.07
CA GLU A 300 12.82 -12.37 5.89
C GLU A 300 11.79 -11.57 5.07
N GLY A 301 11.65 -11.86 3.77
CA GLY A 301 10.73 -11.17 2.87
C GLY A 301 11.23 -9.81 2.40
N LEU A 302 12.55 -9.54 2.49
CA LEU A 302 13.18 -8.35 1.95
C LEU A 302 13.08 -8.35 0.41
N ARG A 303 12.76 -7.19 -0.18
CA ARG A 303 12.70 -7.00 -1.63
C ARG A 303 13.52 -5.80 -2.06
N ALA A 304 13.88 -5.78 -3.34
CA ALA A 304 14.42 -4.59 -3.98
C ALA A 304 13.46 -3.40 -3.79
N ASP A 305 14.06 -2.21 -3.62
CA ASP A 305 13.39 -0.94 -3.37
C ASP A 305 12.59 -0.82 -2.06
N ASP A 306 12.70 -1.80 -1.15
CA ASP A 306 12.21 -1.59 0.22
C ASP A 306 12.95 -0.41 0.85
N LYS A 307 12.22 0.38 1.64
CA LYS A 307 12.74 1.59 2.27
C LYS A 307 12.88 1.31 3.75
N PHE A 308 14.00 1.72 4.33
CA PHE A 308 14.24 1.60 5.77
C PHE A 308 14.61 2.96 6.32
N ARG A 309 14.04 3.32 7.47
CA ARG A 309 14.49 4.47 8.26
C ARG A 309 15.66 4.07 9.13
N ILE A 310 16.56 5.02 9.36
CA ILE A 310 17.63 4.88 10.34
C ILE A 310 17.05 5.32 11.67
N ALA A 311 16.88 4.38 12.60
CA ALA A 311 16.35 4.60 13.93
C ALA A 311 17.50 4.83 14.91
N GLU A 312 17.34 5.87 15.72
CA GLU A 312 18.15 6.13 16.90
C GLU A 312 17.24 6.04 18.12
N PHE A 313 17.80 5.59 19.24
CA PHE A 313 17.08 5.37 20.48
C PHE A 313 17.67 6.30 21.53
N GLU A 314 16.85 7.24 22.00
CA GLU A 314 17.21 8.19 23.04
C GLU A 314 16.51 7.79 24.33
N GLU A 315 17.26 7.53 25.39
CA GLU A 315 16.70 7.29 26.72
C GLU A 315 16.32 8.64 27.34
N SER A 316 15.04 8.79 27.67
CA SER A 316 14.49 9.96 28.34
C SER A 316 14.87 9.93 29.83
N GLU A 317 14.77 11.06 30.52
CA GLU A 317 15.13 11.19 31.95
C GLU A 317 14.32 10.26 32.88
N ASP A 318 13.15 9.77 32.44
CA ASP A 318 12.31 8.81 33.15
C ASP A 318 12.64 7.34 32.86
N GLY A 319 13.70 7.07 32.08
CA GLY A 319 14.11 5.74 31.63
C GLY A 319 13.31 5.20 30.44
N SER A 320 12.39 5.99 29.86
CA SER A 320 11.67 5.59 28.65
C SER A 320 12.52 5.84 27.40
N VAL A 321 12.63 4.84 26.52
CA VAL A 321 13.36 4.95 25.26
C VAL A 321 12.44 5.52 24.17
N LYS A 322 12.84 6.65 23.59
CA LYS A 322 12.18 7.29 22.45
C LYS A 322 12.96 7.01 21.18
N SER A 323 12.28 6.49 20.16
CA SER A 323 12.88 6.31 18.84
C SER A 323 12.79 7.59 18.00
N THR A 324 13.92 8.06 17.48
CA THR A 324 14.02 9.16 16.51
C THR A 324 14.52 8.64 15.17
N PHE A 325 14.21 9.34 14.07
CA PHE A 325 14.57 8.91 12.72
C PHE A 325 15.47 9.94 12.02
N ASN A 326 16.76 9.61 11.87
CA ASN A 326 17.78 10.55 11.37
C ASN A 326 18.24 10.28 9.93
N GLY A 327 17.55 9.41 9.22
CA GLY A 327 17.77 9.20 7.79
C GLY A 327 17.02 8.01 7.24
N TRP A 328 17.34 7.64 6.01
CA TRP A 328 16.77 6.47 5.37
C TRP A 328 17.63 5.93 4.24
N VAL A 329 17.43 4.63 3.98
CA VAL A 329 18.11 3.86 2.96
C VAL A 329 17.09 3.14 2.08
N VAL A 330 17.50 2.80 0.86
CA VAL A 330 16.68 2.05 -0.11
C VAL A 330 17.41 0.78 -0.51
N VAL A 331 16.76 -0.38 -0.38
CA VAL A 331 17.35 -1.67 -0.69
C VAL A 331 17.71 -1.73 -2.17
N SER A 332 18.99 -1.97 -2.43
CA SER A 332 19.57 -2.02 -3.77
C SER A 332 20.00 -3.43 -4.20
N MET A 333 20.19 -4.33 -3.25
CA MET A 333 20.54 -5.72 -3.49
C MET A 333 19.99 -6.55 -2.34
N VAL A 334 19.31 -7.65 -2.68
CA VAL A 334 18.77 -8.59 -1.70
C VAL A 334 19.61 -9.86 -1.75
N ALA A 335 20.27 -10.19 -0.64
CA ALA A 335 21.01 -11.43 -0.51
C ALA A 335 20.09 -12.65 -0.43
N ASP A 336 20.60 -13.79 -0.87
CA ASP A 336 19.99 -15.08 -0.58
C ASP A 336 20.37 -15.50 0.84
N SER A 337 19.37 -15.58 1.71
CA SER A 337 19.57 -15.95 3.12
C SER A 337 20.07 -17.41 3.29
N ASN A 338 20.14 -18.21 2.21
CA ASN A 338 20.69 -19.57 2.22
C ASN A 338 22.14 -19.69 1.70
N SER A 339 22.81 -18.56 1.41
CA SER A 339 24.18 -18.56 0.91
C SER A 339 25.19 -19.07 1.94
N LYS A 340 26.09 -19.99 1.53
CA LYS A 340 27.17 -20.53 2.38
C LYS A 340 28.34 -19.55 2.59
N GLU A 341 28.43 -18.48 1.79
CA GLU A 341 29.54 -17.52 1.80
C GLU A 341 29.28 -16.29 2.69
N GLY A 342 28.22 -16.32 3.49
CA GLY A 342 27.69 -15.15 4.19
C GLY A 342 26.60 -14.46 3.38
N TYR A 343 25.60 -13.91 4.07
CA TYR A 343 24.45 -13.25 3.44
C TYR A 343 24.39 -11.80 3.93
N LYS A 344 24.52 -10.84 3.02
CA LYS A 344 24.41 -9.41 3.32
C LYS A 344 23.65 -8.70 2.22
N SER A 345 22.47 -8.20 2.54
CA SER A 345 21.76 -7.29 1.65
C SER A 345 22.41 -5.92 1.69
N LYS A 346 22.30 -5.16 0.59
CA LYS A 346 22.85 -3.81 0.50
C LYS A 346 21.76 -2.79 0.24
N ALA A 347 21.74 -1.72 1.02
CA ALA A 347 20.87 -0.57 0.77
C ALA A 347 21.70 0.68 0.47
N GLN A 348 21.22 1.49 -0.45
CA GLN A 348 21.80 2.79 -0.77
C GLN A 348 21.34 3.83 0.25
N ILE A 349 22.28 4.61 0.76
CA ILE A 349 21.99 5.71 1.68
C ILE A 349 21.38 6.86 0.87
N VAL A 350 20.16 7.25 1.20
CA VAL A 350 19.48 8.38 0.56
C VAL A 350 19.67 9.63 1.38
N ALA A 351 19.53 9.51 2.70
CA ALA A 351 19.73 10.58 3.66
C ALA A 351 20.21 10.03 5.01
N GLY A 352 20.90 10.88 5.77
CA GLY A 352 21.53 10.52 7.03
C GLY A 352 22.92 9.90 6.84
N GLU A 353 23.57 9.63 7.97
CA GLU A 353 24.93 9.09 8.03
C GLU A 353 24.94 7.87 8.96
N PRO A 354 24.39 6.73 8.51
CA PRO A 354 24.39 5.51 9.32
C PRO A 354 25.82 5.08 9.60
N MET A 355 26.06 4.58 10.82
CA MET A 355 27.30 3.97 11.24
C MET A 355 27.07 2.46 11.44
N THR A 356 28.16 1.69 11.55
CA THR A 356 28.06 0.29 11.99
C THR A 356 27.39 0.25 13.37
N GLY A 357 26.39 -0.62 13.52
CA GLY A 357 25.53 -0.70 14.71
C GLY A 357 24.25 0.14 14.65
N SER A 358 24.11 1.06 13.68
CA SER A 358 22.84 1.79 13.49
C SER A 358 21.70 0.83 13.20
N VAL A 359 20.50 1.14 13.70
CA VAL A 359 19.32 0.30 13.51
C VAL A 359 18.53 0.76 12.29
N LEU A 360 18.21 -0.18 11.41
CA LEU A 360 17.34 0.02 10.26
C LEU A 360 15.94 -0.48 10.60
N SER A 361 14.93 0.35 10.34
CA SER A 361 13.52 0.04 10.61
C SER A 361 12.71 0.15 9.32
N GLU A 362 12.02 -0.91 8.89
CA GLU A 362 11.27 -0.96 7.63
C GLU A 362 10.22 0.17 7.56
N PHE A 363 10.13 0.80 6.39
CA PHE A 363 9.15 1.82 6.08
C PHE A 363 8.19 1.28 5.02
N PRO A 364 7.19 0.48 5.43
CA PRO A 364 6.38 -0.31 4.52
C PRO A 364 5.45 0.59 3.72
N ARG A 365 5.43 0.41 2.40
CA ARG A 365 4.56 1.12 1.47
C ARG A 365 4.04 0.16 0.44
N ILE A 366 2.87 0.46 -0.14
CA ILE A 366 2.43 -0.32 -1.31
C ILE A 366 3.39 -0.03 -2.47
N PRO A 367 3.64 -0.99 -3.38
CA PRO A 367 4.56 -0.82 -4.52
C PRO A 367 3.95 0.03 -5.64
N ILE A 368 3.23 1.10 -5.30
CA ILE A 368 2.56 2.00 -6.23
C ILE A 368 2.95 3.42 -5.88
N ASP A 369 3.46 4.15 -6.86
CA ASP A 369 3.70 5.59 -6.81
C ASP A 369 2.54 6.31 -7.51
N ILE A 370 1.99 7.32 -6.85
CA ILE A 370 1.01 8.24 -7.42
C ILE A 370 1.72 9.57 -7.71
N ALA A 371 1.77 9.99 -8.97
CA ALA A 371 2.37 11.26 -9.33
C ALA A 371 1.31 12.26 -9.81
N ILE A 372 1.32 13.45 -9.25
CA ILE A 372 0.52 14.59 -9.71
C ILE A 372 1.49 15.56 -10.36
N LYS A 373 1.29 15.81 -11.65
CA LYS A 373 2.15 16.66 -12.48
C LYS A 373 1.36 17.81 -13.04
N PHE A 374 1.93 19.00 -12.96
CA PHE A 374 1.62 20.07 -13.88
C PHE A 374 2.42 19.86 -15.16
N ARG A 375 1.80 19.99 -16.32
CA ARG A 375 2.46 19.73 -17.60
C ARG A 375 2.07 20.68 -18.70
N THR A 376 2.93 20.78 -19.71
CA THR A 376 2.55 21.30 -21.02
C THR A 376 2.16 20.17 -21.97
N PHE A 377 1.28 20.49 -22.92
CA PHE A 377 0.88 19.61 -24.03
C PHE A 377 1.40 20.22 -25.33
N PRO A 378 2.12 19.46 -26.17
CA PRO A 378 2.53 19.96 -27.49
C PRO A 378 1.32 20.37 -28.35
N GLY A 379 1.56 21.25 -29.31
CA GLY A 379 0.51 21.70 -30.24
C GLY A 379 0.09 20.62 -31.23
N VAL A 380 -0.94 20.92 -32.02
CA VAL A 380 -1.39 20.12 -33.18
C VAL A 380 -1.18 20.97 -34.43
N ALA A 381 -0.60 20.39 -35.48
CA ALA A 381 -0.35 21.08 -36.75
C ALA A 381 -1.11 20.42 -37.91
N ASN A 382 -1.36 21.21 -38.96
CA ASN A 382 -1.83 20.73 -40.25
C ASN A 382 -0.69 20.12 -41.06
N SER A 383 -0.99 19.38 -42.14
CA SER A 383 0.01 18.80 -43.06
C SER A 383 0.89 19.84 -43.80
N GLY A 384 0.64 21.15 -43.61
CA GLY A 384 1.46 22.26 -44.09
C GLY A 384 2.14 23.06 -42.97
N ASP A 385 2.38 22.43 -41.81
CA ASP A 385 3.08 22.99 -40.62
C ASP A 385 2.43 24.21 -39.96
N THR A 386 1.19 24.56 -40.33
CA THR A 386 0.43 25.61 -39.64
C THR A 386 -0.18 25.06 -38.36
N ALA A 387 0.10 25.70 -37.21
CA ALA A 387 -0.43 25.27 -35.91
C ALA A 387 -1.96 25.46 -35.85
N ILE A 388 -2.67 24.36 -35.65
CA ILE A 388 -4.12 24.31 -35.41
C ILE A 388 -4.43 24.51 -33.94
N LEU A 389 -3.54 24.03 -33.06
CA LEU A 389 -3.61 24.23 -31.62
C LEU A 389 -2.22 24.54 -31.10
N GLY A 390 -2.10 25.60 -30.29
CA GLY A 390 -0.85 25.97 -29.64
C GLY A 390 -0.51 25.07 -28.46
N MET A 391 0.69 25.28 -27.89
CA MET A 391 1.12 24.55 -26.68
C MET A 391 0.14 24.79 -25.53
N GLY A 392 -0.39 23.70 -24.99
CA GLY A 392 -1.35 23.68 -23.89
C GLY A 392 -0.70 23.54 -22.52
N MET A 393 -1.52 23.69 -21.47
CA MET A 393 -1.12 23.43 -20.08
C MET A 393 -2.21 22.63 -19.36
N GLY A 394 -1.81 21.82 -18.39
CA GLY A 394 -2.77 21.10 -17.56
C GLY A 394 -2.15 20.24 -16.49
N LEU A 395 -2.94 19.26 -16.04
CA LEU A 395 -2.57 18.35 -14.97
C LEU A 395 -2.52 16.93 -15.50
N GLN A 396 -1.63 16.12 -14.93
CA GLN A 396 -1.52 14.70 -15.19
C GLN A 396 -1.42 13.93 -13.88
N LEU A 397 -2.18 12.85 -13.79
CA LEU A 397 -2.15 11.89 -12.68
C LEU A 397 -1.61 10.56 -13.19
N ASP A 398 -0.49 10.10 -12.62
CA ASP A 398 0.11 8.80 -12.94
C ASP A 398 -0.04 7.84 -11.76
N ALA A 399 -0.39 6.58 -12.05
CA ALA A 399 -0.25 5.46 -11.13
C ALA A 399 0.83 4.50 -11.67
N ARG A 400 1.94 4.37 -10.94
CA ARG A 400 3.13 3.62 -11.37
C ARG A 400 3.42 2.48 -10.41
N TYR A 401 3.29 1.25 -10.88
CA TYR A 401 3.60 0.05 -10.13
C TYR A 401 5.09 -0.31 -10.25
N ASN A 402 5.77 -0.52 -9.13
CA ASN A 402 7.16 -0.96 -9.11
C ASN A 402 7.26 -2.46 -9.47
N ILE A 403 7.39 -2.74 -10.76
CA ILE A 403 7.61 -4.09 -11.29
C ILE A 403 9.01 -4.62 -11.00
N GLY A 404 9.97 -3.72 -10.75
CA GLY A 404 11.36 -4.03 -10.47
C GLY A 404 11.55 -4.99 -9.30
N ARG A 405 10.67 -4.90 -8.31
CA ARG A 405 10.64 -5.74 -7.10
C ARG A 405 10.44 -7.23 -7.37
N HIS A 406 9.87 -7.60 -8.53
CA HIS A 406 9.66 -9.00 -8.93
C HIS A 406 10.85 -9.56 -9.72
N PHE A 407 11.57 -8.69 -10.44
CA PHE A 407 12.69 -9.09 -11.29
C PHE A 407 14.06 -8.83 -10.66
N GLY A 408 14.11 -8.24 -9.47
CA GLY A 408 15.36 -7.81 -8.82
C GLY A 408 16.01 -6.62 -9.51
N VAL A 409 15.25 -5.84 -10.28
CA VAL A 409 15.72 -4.65 -10.99
C VAL A 409 15.23 -3.41 -10.26
N ASN A 410 16.10 -2.75 -9.48
CA ASN A 410 15.70 -1.59 -8.67
C ASN A 410 15.03 -0.48 -9.50
N GLN A 411 14.07 0.22 -8.92
CA GLN A 411 13.45 1.43 -9.45
C GLN A 411 12.92 1.28 -10.89
N LEU A 412 12.35 0.12 -11.21
CA LEU A 412 11.70 -0.13 -12.50
C LEU A 412 10.18 -0.12 -12.33
N PHE A 413 9.50 0.76 -13.05
CA PHE A 413 8.08 1.00 -12.90
C PHE A 413 7.34 0.83 -14.22
N ALA A 414 6.15 0.23 -14.17
CA ALA A 414 5.17 0.27 -15.24
C ALA A 414 3.93 1.00 -14.73
N GLY A 415 3.30 1.82 -15.55
CA GLY A 415 2.20 2.65 -15.07
C GLY A 415 1.22 3.08 -16.14
N VAL A 416 0.17 3.72 -15.66
CA VAL A 416 -0.84 4.39 -16.48
C VAL A 416 -0.97 5.83 -16.01
N GLY A 417 -1.13 6.75 -16.95
CA GLY A 417 -1.26 8.18 -16.68
C GLY A 417 -2.49 8.74 -17.38
N TYR A 418 -3.17 9.71 -16.76
CA TYR A 418 -4.19 10.49 -17.44
C TYR A 418 -3.90 11.98 -17.29
N GLY A 419 -3.70 12.64 -18.41
CA GLY A 419 -3.51 14.08 -18.55
C GLY A 419 -4.78 14.75 -19.03
N LEU A 420 -5.10 15.91 -18.46
CA LEU A 420 -6.16 16.80 -18.94
C LEU A 420 -5.71 18.26 -18.83
N GLY A 421 -6.06 19.07 -19.82
CA GLY A 421 -5.65 20.46 -19.87
C GLY A 421 -6.39 21.27 -20.92
N SER A 422 -5.95 22.51 -21.10
CA SER A 422 -6.34 23.35 -22.21
C SER A 422 -5.24 23.35 -23.28
N ALA A 423 -5.62 23.45 -24.54
CA ALA A 423 -4.68 23.75 -25.62
C ALA A 423 -4.47 25.27 -25.71
N GLY A 424 -3.31 25.70 -26.22
CA GLY A 424 -3.04 27.11 -26.47
C GLY A 424 -3.83 27.63 -27.66
N GLU A 425 -4.03 28.95 -27.74
CA GLU A 425 -4.66 29.61 -28.89
C GLU A 425 -3.94 29.23 -30.19
N ALA A 426 -4.72 29.07 -31.25
CA ALA A 426 -4.26 28.74 -32.59
C ALA A 426 -3.92 30.00 -33.38
N ASP A 427 -3.04 29.89 -34.38
CA ASP A 427 -2.81 30.96 -35.37
C ASP A 427 -3.95 31.07 -36.41
N ILE A 428 -4.96 30.20 -36.33
CA ILE A 428 -6.07 30.14 -37.29
C ILE A 428 -7.30 30.82 -36.68
N ALA A 429 -7.75 31.92 -37.32
CA ALA A 429 -8.91 32.76 -36.94
C ALA A 429 -10.29 32.05 -36.92
N THR A 430 -10.33 30.72 -37.04
CA THR A 430 -11.54 29.90 -37.13
C THR A 430 -11.93 29.23 -35.79
N TYR A 431 -11.01 29.19 -34.82
CA TYR A 431 -11.27 28.62 -33.49
C TYR A 431 -11.33 29.76 -32.48
N SER A 432 -12.54 30.09 -32.01
CA SER A 432 -12.78 31.29 -31.18
C SER A 432 -12.88 31.00 -29.69
N ASP A 433 -13.12 29.75 -29.29
CA ASP A 433 -13.43 29.41 -27.89
C ASP A 433 -12.68 28.15 -27.45
N GLY A 434 -11.79 28.31 -26.48
CA GLY A 434 -11.05 27.32 -25.70
C GLY A 434 -10.96 25.87 -26.22
N ALA A 435 -9.73 25.41 -26.46
CA ALA A 435 -9.47 24.00 -26.74
C ALA A 435 -9.14 23.21 -25.46
N SER A 436 -9.57 21.95 -25.39
CA SER A 436 -9.23 21.01 -24.32
C SER A 436 -8.39 19.85 -24.86
N VAL A 437 -7.49 19.34 -24.03
CA VAL A 437 -6.63 18.21 -24.36
C VAL A 437 -6.80 17.15 -23.28
N GLY A 438 -6.92 15.90 -23.72
CA GLY A 438 -6.89 14.69 -22.90
C GLY A 438 -5.84 13.72 -23.43
N GLN A 439 -5.10 13.08 -22.52
CA GLN A 439 -4.07 12.11 -22.87
C GLN A 439 -4.11 10.93 -21.92
N LEU A 440 -4.15 9.71 -22.46
CA LEU A 440 -4.02 8.47 -21.69
C LEU A 440 -2.66 7.82 -22.01
N ASP A 441 -1.82 7.67 -21.00
CA ASP A 441 -0.48 7.10 -21.12
C ASP A 441 -0.44 5.66 -20.60
N ILE A 442 0.30 4.81 -21.30
CA ILE A 442 0.85 3.56 -20.78
C ILE A 442 2.36 3.71 -20.79
N LEU A 443 2.99 3.63 -19.62
CA LEU A 443 4.39 4.03 -19.44
C LEU A 443 5.25 2.92 -18.82
N LEU A 444 6.51 2.88 -19.24
CA LEU A 444 7.61 2.20 -18.56
C LEU A 444 8.64 3.24 -18.13
N MET A 445 9.12 3.16 -16.90
CA MET A 445 10.07 4.10 -16.32
C MET A 445 11.17 3.37 -15.55
N LYS A 446 12.41 3.81 -15.75
CA LYS A 446 13.56 3.40 -14.94
C LYS A 446 14.11 4.63 -14.22
N ARG A 447 14.29 4.55 -12.89
CA ARG A 447 15.01 5.57 -12.12
C ARG A 447 16.36 5.06 -11.65
N PHE A 448 17.26 6.00 -11.44
CA PHE A 448 18.61 5.84 -10.92
C PHE A 448 18.73 6.77 -9.72
N LEU A 449 19.07 6.21 -8.58
CA LEU A 449 19.14 6.92 -7.31
C LEU A 449 20.60 7.27 -7.01
N VAL A 450 20.85 8.53 -6.64
CA VAL A 450 22.15 9.03 -6.18
C VAL A 450 21.89 9.93 -4.97
N LYS A 451 22.04 9.37 -3.77
CA LYS A 451 21.59 10.01 -2.51
C LYS A 451 20.13 10.48 -2.67
N ARG A 452 19.82 11.73 -2.32
CA ARG A 452 18.48 12.32 -2.49
C ARG A 452 18.10 12.61 -3.93
N PHE A 453 19.03 12.59 -4.88
CA PHE A 453 18.73 12.87 -6.29
C PHE A 453 18.32 11.59 -7.02
N THR A 454 17.36 11.73 -7.91
CA THR A 454 16.91 10.69 -8.83
C THR A 454 17.00 11.20 -10.24
N LEU A 455 17.52 10.38 -11.14
CA LEU A 455 17.43 10.59 -12.58
C LEU A 455 16.60 9.46 -13.15
N GLY A 456 15.73 9.72 -14.09
CA GLY A 456 14.90 8.70 -14.69
C GLY A 456 14.73 8.88 -16.18
N VAL A 457 14.46 7.77 -16.84
CA VAL A 457 14.05 7.72 -18.24
C VAL A 457 12.68 7.05 -18.30
N GLU A 458 11.80 7.58 -19.13
CA GLU A 458 10.47 7.03 -19.36
C GLU A 458 10.18 6.94 -20.85
N ALA A 459 9.41 5.93 -21.24
CA ALA A 459 8.89 5.79 -22.59
C ALA A 459 7.57 5.05 -22.56
N GLY A 460 6.73 5.24 -23.58
CA GLY A 460 5.42 4.63 -23.59
C GLY A 460 4.59 4.93 -24.82
N LEU A 461 3.35 4.45 -24.75
CA LEU A 461 2.29 4.73 -25.72
C LEU A 461 1.33 5.75 -25.12
N ALA A 462 0.84 6.65 -25.94
CA ALA A 462 -0.14 7.65 -25.55
C ALA A 462 -1.32 7.66 -26.52
N SER A 463 -2.54 7.72 -25.97
CA SER A 463 -3.75 8.06 -26.72
C SER A 463 -4.04 9.53 -26.48
N PHE A 464 -4.11 10.30 -27.54
CA PHE A 464 -4.35 11.75 -27.51
C PHE A 464 -5.77 12.06 -27.97
N SER A 465 -6.37 13.04 -27.34
CA SER A 465 -7.63 13.65 -27.75
C SER A 465 -7.51 15.15 -27.55
N ALA A 466 -7.82 15.94 -28.56
CA ALA A 466 -7.94 17.39 -28.44
C ALA A 466 -9.28 17.82 -29.05
N THR A 467 -10.04 18.63 -28.31
CA THR A 467 -11.34 19.14 -28.78
C THR A 467 -11.28 20.65 -28.81
N ALA A 468 -11.66 21.24 -29.94
CA ALA A 468 -11.67 22.69 -30.16
C ALA A 468 -13.04 23.16 -30.67
N SER A 469 -13.54 24.28 -30.14
CA SER A 469 -14.79 24.89 -30.62
C SER A 469 -14.55 25.73 -31.86
N ARG A 470 -15.27 25.40 -32.93
CA ARG A 470 -15.23 26.03 -34.25
C ARG A 470 -16.33 27.08 -34.36
N GLY A 471 -16.31 28.05 -33.45
CA GLY A 471 -17.26 29.16 -33.42
C GLY A 471 -18.72 28.73 -33.23
N SER A 472 -19.61 29.73 -33.25
CA SER A 472 -21.05 29.49 -33.14
C SER A 472 -21.79 29.94 -34.40
N ILE A 473 -22.69 29.09 -34.92
CA ILE A 473 -23.58 29.43 -36.03
C ILE A 473 -24.91 29.90 -35.43
N GLY A 474 -25.22 31.20 -35.60
CA GLY A 474 -26.51 31.78 -35.19
C GLY A 474 -26.44 33.25 -34.80
N ALA A 475 -27.61 33.90 -34.68
CA ALA A 475 -27.74 35.28 -34.20
C ALA A 475 -28.71 35.32 -33.01
N GLY A 476 -28.29 35.86 -31.87
CA GLY A 476 -29.12 35.98 -30.67
C GLY A 476 -29.21 34.70 -29.83
N ALA A 477 -30.40 34.39 -29.28
CA ALA A 477 -30.62 33.32 -28.29
C ALA A 477 -30.47 31.87 -28.82
N PHE A 478 -30.19 31.68 -30.11
CA PHE A 478 -29.94 30.39 -30.74
C PHE A 478 -28.58 30.44 -31.43
N SER A 479 -27.54 30.05 -30.70
CA SER A 479 -26.20 29.84 -31.24
C SER A 479 -25.86 28.34 -31.13
N LEU A 480 -25.42 27.74 -32.23
CA LEU A 480 -24.98 26.34 -32.27
C LEU A 480 -23.45 26.31 -32.25
N SER A 481 -22.84 25.79 -31.18
CA SER A 481 -21.39 25.50 -31.14
C SER A 481 -21.10 24.24 -31.97
N ILE A 482 -20.08 24.30 -32.81
CA ILE A 482 -19.56 23.12 -33.52
C ILE A 482 -18.23 22.77 -32.89
N ASP A 483 -18.10 21.57 -32.32
CA ASP A 483 -16.84 21.10 -31.75
C ASP A 483 -16.16 20.13 -32.72
N GLU A 484 -14.85 20.34 -32.94
CA GLU A 484 -14.00 19.46 -33.75
C GLU A 484 -13.06 18.69 -32.83
N THR A 485 -13.02 17.36 -32.95
CA THR A 485 -12.23 16.48 -32.10
C THR A 485 -11.16 15.77 -32.90
N PHE A 486 -9.91 16.00 -32.50
CA PHE A 486 -8.72 15.32 -33.00
C PHE A 486 -8.36 14.18 -32.05
N SER A 487 -8.25 12.95 -32.55
CA SER A 487 -7.84 11.82 -31.71
C SER A 487 -6.88 10.89 -32.44
N GLY A 488 -5.98 10.26 -31.68
CA GLY A 488 -4.98 9.38 -32.26
C GLY A 488 -4.14 8.67 -31.22
N MET A 489 -3.35 7.72 -31.70
CA MET A 489 -2.37 7.00 -30.88
C MET A 489 -0.96 7.40 -31.30
N GLY A 490 -0.08 7.42 -30.32
CA GLY A 490 1.30 7.81 -30.50
C GLY A 490 2.21 7.22 -29.45
N PHE A 491 3.41 7.76 -29.39
CA PHE A 491 4.43 7.38 -28.43
C PHE A 491 5.01 8.61 -27.75
N PHE A 492 5.67 8.36 -26.63
CA PHE A 492 6.47 9.37 -25.96
C PHE A 492 7.75 8.77 -25.39
N ALA A 493 8.75 9.63 -25.21
CA ALA A 493 9.98 9.32 -24.51
C ALA A 493 10.45 10.56 -23.75
N GLY A 494 10.95 10.38 -22.53
CA GLY A 494 11.33 11.49 -21.68
C GLY A 494 12.40 11.16 -20.66
N ALA A 495 12.94 12.20 -20.07
CA ALA A 495 13.85 12.14 -18.95
C ALA A 495 13.30 12.94 -17.79
N ASN A 496 13.53 12.47 -16.56
CA ASN A 496 13.15 13.16 -15.35
C ASN A 496 14.33 13.30 -14.39
N ALA A 497 14.33 14.39 -13.64
CA ALA A 497 15.20 14.61 -12.50
C ALA A 497 14.31 14.88 -11.29
N GLY A 498 14.59 14.24 -10.16
CA GLY A 498 13.79 14.39 -8.96
C GLY A 498 14.63 14.46 -7.69
N PHE A 499 14.06 15.06 -6.66
CA PHE A 499 14.65 15.18 -5.33
C PHE A 499 13.74 14.50 -4.30
N ASN A 500 14.28 13.52 -3.58
CA ASN A 500 13.59 12.79 -2.53
C ASN A 500 13.50 13.67 -1.28
N LEU A 501 12.30 14.18 -1.01
CA LEU A 501 12.01 15.00 0.17
C LEU A 501 11.92 14.11 1.42
N THR A 502 11.24 12.97 1.28
CA THR A 502 11.08 11.97 2.33
C THR A 502 11.13 10.57 1.69
N PRO A 503 11.14 9.47 2.47
CA PRO A 503 10.99 8.13 1.90
C PRO A 503 9.69 7.94 1.10
N ALA A 504 8.66 8.76 1.30
CA ALA A 504 7.37 8.64 0.61
C ALA A 504 7.11 9.72 -0.43
N LEU A 505 7.95 10.76 -0.55
CA LEU A 505 7.64 11.94 -1.35
C LEU A 505 8.86 12.39 -2.16
N ILE A 506 8.65 12.57 -3.46
CA ILE A 506 9.65 13.02 -4.43
C ILE A 506 9.08 14.22 -5.16
N ALA A 507 9.87 15.29 -5.29
CA ALA A 507 9.58 16.36 -6.23
C ALA A 507 10.31 16.09 -7.54
N ASP A 508 9.62 16.10 -8.67
CA ASP A 508 10.18 15.77 -9.98
C ASP A 508 9.95 16.86 -11.04
N LEU A 509 10.95 17.03 -11.89
CA LEU A 509 10.90 17.82 -13.13
C LEU A 509 11.22 16.87 -14.28
N SER A 510 10.42 16.89 -15.33
CA SER A 510 10.64 16.04 -16.50
C SER A 510 10.49 16.80 -17.81
N ILE A 511 11.26 16.36 -18.80
CA ILE A 511 11.12 16.77 -20.20
C ILE A 511 10.74 15.54 -20.99
N ARG A 512 9.72 15.66 -21.83
CA ARG A 512 9.16 14.56 -22.60
C ARG A 512 8.96 14.97 -24.05
N PHE A 513 9.44 14.18 -24.99
CA PHE A 513 9.03 14.27 -26.38
C PHE A 513 7.80 13.39 -26.61
N GLU A 514 6.81 13.92 -27.31
CA GLU A 514 5.57 13.22 -27.66
C GLU A 514 5.35 13.32 -29.16
N SER A 515 4.80 12.25 -29.76
CA SER A 515 4.47 12.21 -31.18
C SER A 515 3.28 11.30 -31.43
N ALA A 516 2.31 11.80 -32.19
CA ALA A 516 1.13 11.08 -32.64
C ALA A 516 0.66 11.59 -34.01
N THR A 517 -0.09 10.76 -34.72
CA THR A 517 -0.89 11.17 -35.86
C THR A 517 -2.34 11.20 -35.41
N LEU A 518 -2.98 12.36 -35.49
CA LEU A 518 -4.38 12.54 -35.10
C LEU A 518 -5.27 12.53 -36.34
N ALA A 519 -6.46 11.96 -36.20
CA ALA A 519 -7.54 12.06 -37.15
C ALA A 519 -8.59 13.06 -36.62
N SER A 520 -9.14 13.90 -37.51
CA SER A 520 -10.29 14.76 -37.24
C SER A 520 -11.58 14.01 -37.55
N ASP A 521 -12.63 14.29 -36.78
CA ASP A 521 -13.99 13.82 -37.02
C ASP A 521 -14.69 14.54 -38.20
N TRP A 522 -14.23 15.73 -38.58
CA TRP A 522 -14.82 16.54 -39.65
C TRP A 522 -13.93 16.75 -40.88
N GLN A 523 -12.61 16.60 -40.72
CA GLN A 523 -11.65 16.88 -41.79
C GLN A 523 -10.90 15.62 -42.22
N THR A 524 -10.78 15.45 -43.53
CA THR A 524 -9.94 14.40 -44.13
C THR A 524 -8.48 14.83 -44.11
N GLY A 525 -7.64 14.10 -43.40
CA GLY A 525 -6.19 14.35 -43.37
C GLY A 525 -5.54 13.80 -42.11
N ASP A 526 -4.22 13.67 -42.16
CA ASP A 526 -3.39 13.32 -41.01
C ASP A 526 -2.89 14.60 -40.35
N PHE A 527 -3.20 14.76 -39.06
CA PHE A 527 -2.82 15.93 -38.27
C PHE A 527 -1.65 15.56 -37.35
N PRO A 528 -0.40 15.91 -37.71
CA PRO A 528 0.75 15.62 -36.86
C PRO A 528 0.65 16.37 -35.53
N HIS A 529 0.77 15.62 -34.45
CA HIS A 529 1.00 16.12 -33.11
C HIS A 529 2.42 15.72 -32.72
N SER A 530 3.31 16.69 -32.51
CA SER A 530 4.63 16.40 -31.98
C SER A 530 5.24 17.58 -31.25
N GLY A 531 6.06 17.29 -30.24
CA GLY A 531 6.84 18.32 -29.58
C GLY A 531 7.33 17.93 -28.20
N ILE A 532 7.83 18.94 -27.48
CA ILE A 532 8.41 18.78 -26.15
C ILE A 532 7.43 19.28 -25.09
N GLY A 533 7.02 18.38 -24.20
CA GLY A 533 6.33 18.68 -22.96
C GLY A 533 7.31 18.85 -21.79
N ILE A 534 7.00 19.79 -20.89
CA ILE A 534 7.71 20.00 -19.63
C ILE A 534 6.73 19.70 -18.51
N HIS A 535 7.13 18.84 -17.56
CA HIS A 535 6.31 18.50 -16.40
C HIS A 535 7.04 18.85 -15.12
N ALA A 536 6.30 19.35 -14.13
CA ALA A 536 6.75 19.52 -12.77
C ALA A 536 5.72 18.86 -11.84
N GLY A 537 6.14 18.00 -10.93
CA GLY A 537 5.22 17.19 -10.15
C GLY A 537 5.73 16.74 -8.80
N LEU A 538 4.81 16.16 -8.05
CA LEU A 538 5.08 15.45 -6.81
C LEU A 538 4.68 13.99 -7.01
N THR A 539 5.62 13.09 -6.72
CA THR A 539 5.37 11.65 -6.65
C THR A 539 5.26 11.22 -5.19
N TRP A 540 4.16 10.56 -4.83
CA TRP A 540 3.85 10.04 -3.51
C TRP A 540 3.76 8.51 -3.51
N SER A 541 4.45 7.85 -2.59
CA SER A 541 4.29 6.42 -2.31
C SER A 541 3.35 6.23 -1.10
N PRO A 542 2.03 6.00 -1.31
CA PRO A 542 1.06 5.81 -0.24
C PRO A 542 1.31 4.56 0.63
N PRO A 543 0.88 4.58 1.91
CA PRO A 543 0.80 3.36 2.73
C PRO A 543 -0.41 2.49 2.36
N SER A 544 -1.47 3.07 1.81
CA SER A 544 -2.67 2.35 1.39
C SER A 544 -3.41 3.11 0.29
N LEU A 545 -4.17 2.39 -0.52
CA LEU A 545 -5.10 2.98 -1.50
C LEU A 545 -6.48 2.37 -1.33
N PRO A 546 -7.56 3.13 -1.54
CA PRO A 546 -8.90 2.59 -1.41
C PRO A 546 -9.29 1.70 -2.60
N PHE A 547 -8.45 1.54 -3.62
CA PHE A 547 -8.68 0.65 -4.76
C PHE A 547 -7.34 0.16 -5.33
N ASP A 548 -7.40 -0.90 -6.14
CA ASP A 548 -6.29 -1.29 -6.98
C ASP A 548 -6.35 -0.53 -8.32
N PRO A 549 -5.35 0.32 -8.67
CA PRO A 549 -5.39 1.11 -9.90
C PRO A 549 -5.43 0.28 -11.18
N VAL A 550 -4.76 -0.87 -11.20
CA VAL A 550 -4.70 -1.74 -12.38
C VAL A 550 -6.05 -2.41 -12.60
N ASP A 551 -6.62 -2.99 -11.54
CA ASP A 551 -7.95 -3.60 -11.62
C ASP A 551 -9.04 -2.56 -11.86
N MET A 552 -8.90 -1.33 -11.34
CA MET A 552 -9.84 -0.24 -11.62
C MET A 552 -9.89 0.09 -13.11
N VAL A 553 -8.73 0.24 -13.76
CA VAL A 553 -8.67 0.55 -15.20
C VAL A 553 -9.23 -0.62 -16.01
N ARG A 554 -8.78 -1.85 -15.75
CA ARG A 554 -9.30 -3.04 -16.43
C ARG A 554 -10.80 -3.19 -16.27
N GLY A 555 -11.28 -3.04 -15.04
CA GLY A 555 -12.69 -3.12 -14.68
C GLY A 555 -13.54 -2.10 -15.43
N ARG A 556 -13.15 -0.82 -15.39
CA ARG A 556 -13.93 0.27 -16.02
C ARG A 556 -13.96 0.18 -17.54
N LEU A 557 -12.83 -0.22 -18.15
CA LEU A 557 -12.72 -0.36 -19.60
C LEU A 557 -13.35 -1.66 -20.11
N GLY A 558 -13.52 -2.67 -19.26
CA GLY A 558 -14.03 -3.98 -19.65
C GLY A 558 -12.97 -4.87 -20.31
N LEU A 559 -11.71 -4.76 -19.84
CA LEU A 559 -10.52 -5.44 -20.38
C LEU A 559 -10.10 -6.70 -19.61
#